data_AF-A0A0Z8ES42-F1
#
_entry.id   AF-A0A0Z8ES42-F1
#
_cell.length_a   1.000
_cell.length_b   1.000
_cell.length_c   1.000
_cell.angle_alpha   90.00
_cell.angle_beta   90.00
_cell.angle_gamma   90.00
#
_symmetry.space_group_name_H-M   'P 1'
#
loop_
_entity.id
_entity.type
_entity.pdbx_description
1 polymer ?
#
loop_
_entity_poly.entity_id
_entity_poly.type
_entity_poly.pdbx_seq_one_letter_code
_entity_poly.pdbx_strand_id
1 'polypeptide(L)' 'MNLISIKEFVELTTNNNPDINPKELEETLRAVLEEKEGGARCMNCGSPIWVAGSALVGSYMCFTCLTGEADGSDDFEVLG' A
#
# COMPACT_ATOMS: atom_id res chain seq x y z
N MET A 1 -4.63 -10.14 -4.87
CA MET A 1 -3.98 -9.60 -3.66
C MET A 1 -4.60 -10.26 -2.45
N ASN A 2 -3.76 -10.69 -1.53
CA ASN A 2 -4.15 -11.21 -0.22
C ASN A 2 -4.30 -10.07 0.77
N LEU A 3 -5.24 -10.20 1.70
CA LEU A 3 -5.50 -9.16 2.69
C LEU A 3 -4.54 -9.32 3.87
N ILE A 4 -4.03 -8.20 4.37
CA ILE A 4 -3.11 -8.17 5.51
C ILE A 4 -3.44 -6.96 6.40
N SER A 5 -3.24 -7.10 7.71
CA SER A 5 -3.36 -5.95 8.61
C SER A 5 -2.18 -5.00 8.45
N ILE A 6 -2.36 -3.73 8.85
CA ILE A 6 -1.27 -2.73 8.89
C ILE A 6 -0.07 -3.27 9.66
N LYS A 7 -0.31 -3.86 10.84
CA LYS A 7 0.75 -4.34 11.72
C LYS A 7 1.57 -5.47 11.07
N GLU A 8 0.89 -6.48 10.52
CA GLU A 8 1.56 -7.60 9.86
C GLU A 8 2.34 -7.14 8.62
N PHE A 9 1.80 -6.18 7.86
CA PHE A 9 2.49 -5.64 6.69
C PHE A 9 3.74 -4.86 7.09
N VAL A 10 3.68 -4.03 8.14
CA VAL A 10 4.84 -3.33 8.69
C VAL A 10 5.91 -4.33 9.11
N GLU A 11 5.55 -5.33 9.92
CA GLU A 11 6.50 -6.36 10.39
C GLU A 11 7.15 -7.10 9.21
N LEU A 12 6.36 -7.58 8.25
CA LEU A 12 6.86 -8.27 7.06
C LEU A 12 7.81 -7.39 6.24
N THR A 13 7.43 -6.13 6.04
CA THR A 13 8.20 -5.19 5.21
C THR A 13 9.52 -4.82 5.87
N THR A 14 9.53 -4.46 7.14
CA THR A 14 10.75 -4.04 7.84
C THR A 14 11.71 -5.20 8.13
N ASN A 15 11.19 -6.43 8.24
CA ASN A 15 12.05 -7.62 8.36
C ASN A 15 12.88 -7.85 7.09
N ASN A 16 12.33 -7.53 5.92
CA ASN A 16 13.01 -7.68 4.63
C ASN A 16 13.77 -6.42 4.20
N ASN A 17 13.42 -5.25 4.76
CA ASN A 17 13.97 -3.94 4.40
C ASN A 17 14.33 -3.17 5.69
N PRO A 18 15.51 -3.43 6.29
CA PRO A 18 15.89 -2.90 7.61
C PRO A 18 16.14 -1.38 7.62
N ASP A 19 16.21 -0.76 6.45
CA ASP A 19 16.31 0.69 6.24
C ASP A 19 14.97 1.41 6.35
N ILE A 20 13.85 0.69 6.24
CA ILE A 20 12.51 1.26 6.42
C ILE A 20 12.21 1.45 7.90
N ASN A 21 11.84 2.67 8.28
CA ASN A 21 11.39 2.96 9.64
C ASN A 21 9.97 2.41 9.87
N PRO A 22 9.77 1.46 10.81
CA PRO A 22 8.47 0.82 11.02
C PRO A 22 7.38 1.81 11.45
N LYS A 23 7.74 2.83 12.23
CA LYS A 23 6.78 3.82 12.73
C LYS A 23 6.30 4.72 11.59
N GLU A 24 7.21 5.20 10.76
CA GLU A 24 6.88 6.05 9.62
C GLU A 24 6.05 5.27 8.59
N LEU A 25 6.37 4.00 8.36
CA LEU A 25 5.58 3.13 7.49
C LEU A 25 4.15 2.93 8.04
N GLU A 26 4.01 2.65 9.34
CA GLU A 26 2.69 2.50 9.96
C GLU A 26 1.84 3.77 9.83
N GLU A 27 2.41 4.94 10.13
CA GLU A 27 1.73 6.23 10.02
C GLU A 27 1.30 6.51 8.57
N THR A 28 2.16 6.21 7.60
CA THR A 28 1.87 6.39 6.17
C THR A 28 0.77 5.45 5.70
N LEU A 29 0.78 4.17 6.10
CA LEU A 29 -0.26 3.21 5.76
C LEU A 29 -1.63 3.65 6.27
N ARG A 30 -1.71 4.15 7.51
CA ARG A 30 -2.95 4.67 8.10
C ARG A 30 -3.48 5.87 7.32
N ALA A 31 -2.61 6.82 6.98
CA ALA A 31 -2.98 8.00 6.20
C ALA A 31 -3.49 7.62 4.80
N VAL A 32 -2.78 6.73 4.09
CA VAL A 32 -3.19 6.28 2.74
C VAL A 32 -4.51 5.51 2.78
N LEU A 33 -4.73 4.69 3.83
CA LEU A 33 -5.98 3.97 4.02
C LEU A 33 -7.16 4.94 4.24
N GLU A 34 -7.00 5.93 5.12
CA GLU A 34 -8.01 6.96 5.36
C GLU A 34 -8.36 7.73 4.07
N GLU A 35 -7.34 8.07 3.27
CA GLU A 35 -7.52 8.75 1.99
C GLU A 35 -8.26 7.87 0.97
N LYS A 36 -7.93 6.58 0.90
CA LYS A 36 -8.65 5.60 0.05
C LYS A 36 -10.12 5.49 0.47
N GLU A 37 -10.40 5.43 1.76
CA GLU A 37 -11.75 5.42 2.33
C GLU A 37 -12.49 6.73 2.04
N GLY A 38 -11.78 7.85 2.07
CA GLY A 38 -12.25 9.18 1.66
C GLY A 38 -12.49 9.33 0.16
N GLY A 39 -12.18 8.32 -0.64
CA GLY A 39 -12.46 8.28 -2.07
C GLY A 39 -11.29 8.66 -2.97
N ALA A 40 -10.07 8.80 -2.43
CA ALA A 40 -8.88 8.99 -3.23
C ALA A 40 -8.72 7.84 -4.26
N ARG A 41 -8.16 8.18 -5.42
CA ARG A 41 -8.00 7.31 -6.58
C ARG A 41 -6.59 7.40 -7.14
N CYS A 42 -6.22 6.38 -7.92
CA CYS A 42 -4.96 6.36 -8.63
C CYS A 42 -4.83 7.61 -9.51
N MET A 43 -3.76 8.35 -9.32
CA MET A 43 -3.51 9.61 -10.03
C MET A 43 -3.30 9.44 -11.54
N ASN A 44 -2.99 8.22 -12.00
CA ASN A 44 -2.76 7.92 -13.41
C ASN A 44 -4.02 7.46 -14.15
N CYS A 45 -4.83 6.57 -13.54
CA CYS A 45 -5.93 5.89 -14.23
C CYS A 45 -7.29 5.98 -13.54
N GLY A 46 -7.38 6.56 -12.33
CA GLY A 46 -8.63 6.70 -11.60
C GLY A 46 -9.14 5.43 -10.90
N SER A 47 -8.42 4.30 -10.99
CA SER A 47 -8.73 3.07 -10.25
C SER A 47 -8.56 3.25 -8.73
N PRO A 48 -9.12 2.36 -7.89
CA PRO A 48 -8.84 2.35 -6.46
C PRO A 48 -7.33 2.28 -6.17
N ILE A 49 -6.89 3.03 -5.16
CA ILE A 49 -5.49 3.04 -4.71
C ILE A 49 -5.13 1.69 -4.09
N TRP A 50 -3.91 1.24 -4.36
CA TRP A 50 -3.29 0.11 -3.66
C TRP A 50 -2.53 0.65 -2.45
N VAL A 51 -3.02 0.39 -1.23
CA VAL A 51 -2.54 1.04 0.01
C VAL A 51 -1.10 0.65 0.29
N ALA A 52 -0.80 -0.65 0.21
CA ALA A 52 0.53 -1.20 0.46
C ALA A 52 1.59 -0.55 -0.44
N GLY A 53 1.40 -0.58 -1.76
CA GLY A 53 2.34 0.03 -2.69
C GLY A 53 2.42 1.54 -2.54
N SER A 54 1.28 2.22 -2.41
CA SER A 54 1.23 3.69 -2.34
C SER A 54 1.93 4.25 -1.11
N ALA A 55 1.84 3.56 0.04
CA ALA A 55 2.57 3.95 1.24
C ALA A 55 4.09 3.81 1.08
N LEU A 56 4.57 2.82 0.33
CA LEU A 56 6.01 2.61 0.09
C LEU A 56 6.60 3.59 -0.90
N VAL A 57 5.88 3.94 -1.97
CA VAL A 57 6.38 4.89 -2.99
C VAL A 57 6.00 6.35 -2.73
N GLY A 58 5.14 6.63 -1.74
CA GLY A 58 4.72 7.99 -1.41
C GLY A 58 3.86 8.66 -2.48
N SER A 59 3.10 7.89 -3.26
CA SER A 59 2.19 8.40 -4.29
C SER A 59 0.93 7.54 -4.40
N TYR A 60 -0.22 8.15 -4.72
CA TYR A 60 -1.50 7.46 -4.82
C TYR A 60 -1.62 6.71 -6.15
N MET A 61 -1.21 5.45 -6.14
CA MET A 61 -1.15 4.59 -7.32
C MET A 61 -1.93 3.29 -7.11
N CYS A 62 -2.57 2.78 -8.16
CA CYS A 62 -3.09 1.41 -8.14
C CYS A 62 -1.97 0.41 -8.44
N PHE A 63 -2.19 -0.86 -8.09
CA PHE A 63 -1.27 -1.96 -8.35
C PHE A 63 -0.73 -1.96 -9.78
N THR A 64 -1.63 -2.04 -10.78
CA THR A 64 -1.24 -2.12 -12.19
C THR A 64 -0.44 -0.91 -12.68
N CYS A 65 -0.75 0.30 -12.20
CA CYS A 65 0.03 1.47 -12.60
C CYS A 65 1.40 1.53 -11.91
N LEU A 66 1.56 0.88 -10.76
CA LEU A 66 2.82 0.84 -10.03
C LEU A 66 3.74 -0.28 -10.54
N THR A 67 3.20 -1.47 -10.80
CA THR A 67 3.97 -2.66 -11.17
C THR A 67 3.97 -2.95 -12.68
N GLY A 68 2.97 -2.45 -13.41
CA GLY A 68 2.69 -2.87 -14.80
C GLY A 68 1.95 -4.21 -14.91
N GLU A 69 1.61 -4.84 -13.79
CA GLU A 69 1.02 -6.17 -13.74
C GLU A 69 -0.51 -6.11 -13.60
N ALA A 70 -1.19 -7.09 -14.20
CA ALA A 70 -2.64 -7.23 -14.09
C ALA A 70 -3.05 -8.24 -12.99
N ASP A 71 -2.17 -9.18 -12.66
CA ASP A 71 -2.38 -10.17 -11.62
C ASP A 71 -1.53 -9.83 -10.41
N GLY A 72 -2.20 -9.62 -9.27
CA GLY A 72 -1.54 -9.38 -7.99
C GLY A 72 -1.91 -10.45 -6.98
N SER A 73 -2.19 -11.69 -7.40
CA SER A 73 -2.57 -12.79 -6.50
C SER A 73 -1.56 -13.04 -5.39
N ASP A 74 -0.29 -12.75 -5.65
CA ASP A 74 0.83 -13.02 -4.74
C ASP A 74 1.20 -11.80 -3.89
N ASP A 75 0.59 -10.65 -4.16
CA ASP A 75 0.81 -9.40 -3.44
C ASP A 75 -0.20 -9.16 -2.32
N PHE A 76 0.14 -8.23 -1.44
CA PHE A 76 -0.70 -7.87 -0.30
C PHE A 76 -1.43 -6.53 -0.53
N GLU A 77 -2.69 -6.47 -0.13
CA GLU A 77 -3.44 -5.22 0.03
C GLU A 77 -3.69 -5.00 1.53
N VAL A 78 -3.43 -3.78 2.00
CA VAL A 78 -3.62 -3.43 3.41
C VAL A 78 -5.05 -2.95 3.61
N LEU A 79 -5.73 -3.56 4.56
CA LEU A 79 -7.04 -3.13 5.05
C LEU A 79 -6.96 -2.77 6.53
N GLY A 80 -7.91 -1.94 6.98
CA GLY A 80 -8.11 -1.56 8.37
C GLY A 80 -8.79 -2.66 9.19
#